data_AF-A0A3C1N883-F1
#
_entry.id   AF-A0A3C1N883-F1
#
_cell.length_a   1.000
_cell.length_b   1.000
_cell.length_c   1.000
_cell.angle_alpha   90.00
_cell.angle_beta   90.00
_cell.angle_gamma   90.00
#
_symmetry.space_group_name_H-M   'P 1'
#
loop_
_entity.id
_entity.type
_entity.pdbx_description
1 polymer ?
#
loop_
_entity_poly.entity_id
_entity_poly.type
_entity_poly.pdbx_seq_one_letter_code
_entity_poly.pdbx_strand_id
1 'polypeptide(L)'
;MEVTSQIAATETQTAPIQPLDEKMPTVVEWLPDSLLPLWEVLTQFPILQAAIVMSVFYAFALVVRLVIFRSLVHLSAITSSLVDDHILQHMRKPVFVTVMYFGLSLAVTTAQLPFGTQLIVKLLLSLIVVSWMLAALRISSIVLDTLSAGNKYNLIEPRTVPLIDLSVKLITILVSGYILLLIWGINPVGWLASAGIVGIAVGFAAKDSLANLFSGFFIVADAPYKLGDYINLDTGERGKVSAIGLRSTRLLTRADVEITIPNGVIANAKIVNESGGPNLKMRVSIAVGVAYGTDLDRLCEVLTDLAVAHQEVCIDPEPRMRLRGFGASSVDFDLLVWIEHPEYKGRISHELYMRIYKTLGEEGIEIPYSKQDLYIKELPDNS
;
A
#
# COMPACT_ATOMS: atom_id res chain seq x y z
N MET A 1 -19.86 -8.03 56.84
CA MET A 1 -19.44 -9.34 56.28
C MET A 1 -20.56 -9.82 55.37
N GLU A 2 -20.64 -9.37 54.12
CA GLU A 2 -21.52 -10.02 53.10
C GLU A 2 -21.39 -9.45 51.67
N VAL A 3 -20.27 -8.83 51.29
CA VAL A 3 -20.10 -8.30 49.91
C VAL A 3 -18.78 -8.73 49.26
N THR A 4 -17.94 -9.50 49.95
CA THR A 4 -16.60 -9.91 49.44
C THR A 4 -16.50 -11.38 48.99
N SER A 5 -17.62 -12.11 48.86
CA SER A 5 -17.61 -13.54 48.50
C SER A 5 -18.08 -13.88 47.09
N GLN A 6 -18.55 -12.91 46.29
CA GLN A 6 -19.10 -13.20 44.95
C GLN A 6 -18.17 -12.92 43.76
N ILE A 7 -16.92 -12.50 44.00
CA ILE A 7 -15.97 -12.20 42.91
C ILE A 7 -15.03 -13.39 42.61
N ALA A 8 -15.12 -14.51 43.35
CA ALA A 8 -14.15 -15.62 43.24
C ALA A 8 -14.62 -16.84 42.43
N ALA A 9 -15.77 -16.82 41.76
CA ALA A 9 -16.27 -18.00 41.04
C ALA A 9 -16.92 -17.65 39.70
N THR A 10 -16.17 -16.99 38.83
CA THR A 10 -16.39 -17.11 37.38
C THR A 10 -15.10 -17.65 36.79
N GLU A 11 -14.75 -18.88 37.21
CA GLU A 11 -13.97 -19.75 36.35
C GLU A 11 -14.71 -19.80 35.04
N THR A 12 -14.13 -19.16 34.02
CA THR A 12 -14.56 -19.33 32.65
C THR A 12 -14.24 -20.80 32.35
N GLN A 13 -15.22 -21.68 32.57
CA GLN A 13 -15.25 -23.02 32.02
C GLN A 13 -15.15 -22.85 30.50
N THR A 14 -13.92 -22.72 30.03
CA THR A 14 -13.58 -22.94 28.64
C THR A 14 -13.98 -24.39 28.40
N ALA A 15 -15.09 -24.59 27.70
CA ALA A 15 -15.50 -25.92 27.27
C ALA A 15 -14.24 -26.64 26.74
N PRO A 16 -13.92 -27.85 27.25
CA PRO A 16 -12.71 -28.53 26.83
C PRO A 16 -12.73 -28.60 25.31
N ILE A 17 -11.68 -28.07 24.69
CA ILE A 17 -11.53 -28.11 23.23
C ILE A 17 -11.45 -29.59 22.88
N GLN A 18 -12.56 -30.16 22.42
CA GLN A 18 -12.60 -31.55 22.00
C GLN A 18 -11.59 -31.73 20.87
N PRO A 19 -10.69 -32.71 21.00
CA PRO A 19 -9.63 -32.91 20.03
C PRO A 19 -10.25 -33.32 18.68
N LEU A 20 -9.59 -32.92 17.58
CA LEU A 20 -10.18 -32.98 16.24
C LEU A 20 -10.54 -34.41 15.78
N ASP A 21 -9.94 -35.43 16.41
CA ASP A 21 -10.22 -36.84 16.17
C ASP A 21 -11.62 -37.27 16.65
N GLU A 22 -12.21 -36.61 17.66
CA GLU A 22 -13.58 -36.89 18.11
C GLU A 22 -14.66 -36.37 17.15
N LYS A 23 -14.30 -35.48 16.22
CA LYS A 23 -15.20 -34.92 15.19
C LYS A 23 -15.03 -35.57 13.81
N MET A 24 -14.25 -36.65 13.72
CA MET A 24 -14.07 -37.36 12.45
C MET A 24 -15.40 -37.99 12.01
N PRO A 25 -15.87 -37.72 10.78
CA PRO A 25 -17.10 -38.30 10.26
C PRO A 25 -16.99 -39.82 10.22
N THR A 26 -18.06 -40.50 10.62
CA THR A 26 -18.10 -41.97 10.52
C THR A 26 -18.40 -42.39 9.09
N VAL A 27 -17.86 -43.52 8.63
CA VAL A 27 -18.09 -44.04 7.26
C VAL A 27 -19.59 -44.19 6.95
N VAL A 28 -20.40 -44.45 7.97
CA VAL A 28 -21.85 -44.62 7.89
C VAL A 28 -22.55 -43.36 7.39
N GLU A 29 -22.05 -42.16 7.72
CA GLU A 29 -22.63 -40.88 7.30
C GLU A 29 -22.52 -40.63 5.78
N TRP A 30 -21.62 -41.34 5.09
CA TRP A 30 -21.37 -41.17 3.66
C TRP A 30 -21.84 -42.36 2.82
N LEU A 31 -22.42 -43.39 3.45
CA LEU A 31 -22.94 -44.55 2.75
C LEU A 31 -24.34 -44.24 2.16
N PRO A 32 -24.62 -44.59 0.90
CA PRO A 32 -25.97 -44.57 0.37
C PRO A 32 -26.85 -45.59 1.12
N ASP A 33 -28.13 -45.27 1.31
CA ASP A 33 -29.09 -46.08 2.09
C ASP A 33 -29.16 -47.55 1.64
N SER A 34 -28.92 -47.81 0.35
CA SER A 34 -28.89 -49.16 -0.23
C SER A 34 -27.73 -50.05 0.26
N LEU A 35 -26.66 -49.47 0.80
CA LEU A 35 -25.46 -50.18 1.24
C LEU A 35 -25.40 -50.35 2.77
N LEU A 36 -26.26 -49.68 3.53
CA LEU A 36 -26.37 -49.78 4.98
C LEU A 36 -26.57 -51.23 5.49
N PRO A 37 -27.48 -52.06 4.94
CA PRO A 37 -27.67 -53.42 5.44
C PRO A 37 -26.45 -54.33 5.18
N LEU A 38 -25.72 -54.08 4.10
CA LEU A 38 -24.48 -54.81 3.79
C LEU A 38 -23.34 -54.36 4.71
N TRP A 39 -23.32 -53.08 5.06
CA TRP A 39 -22.39 -52.50 6.03
C TRP A 39 -22.60 -53.05 7.45
N GLU A 40 -23.86 -53.20 7.88
CA GLU A 40 -24.21 -53.81 9.18
C GLU A 40 -23.72 -55.25 9.30
N VAL A 41 -23.85 -56.09 8.27
CA VAL A 41 -23.30 -57.46 8.28
C VAL A 41 -21.78 -57.45 8.42
N LEU A 42 -21.11 -56.48 7.81
CA LEU A 42 -19.66 -56.34 7.88
C LEU A 42 -19.18 -55.87 9.27
N THR A 43 -20.03 -55.33 10.13
CA THR A 43 -19.63 -54.88 11.49
C THR A 43 -19.15 -56.05 12.36
N GLN A 44 -19.53 -57.28 12.01
CA GLN A 44 -19.06 -58.51 12.65
C GLN A 44 -17.57 -58.80 12.36
N PHE A 45 -16.99 -58.16 11.33
CA PHE A 45 -15.60 -58.33 10.91
C PHE A 45 -14.91 -56.96 10.74
N PRO A 46 -14.51 -56.28 11.84
CA PRO A 46 -13.99 -54.91 11.81
C PRO A 46 -12.71 -54.75 10.99
N ILE A 47 -11.84 -55.78 10.94
CA ILE A 47 -10.64 -55.79 10.09
C ILE A 47 -11.00 -55.80 8.61
N LEU A 48 -12.05 -56.55 8.23
CA LEU A 48 -12.52 -56.63 6.85
C LEU A 48 -13.14 -55.28 6.41
N GLN A 49 -13.90 -54.62 7.29
CA GLN A 49 -14.40 -53.27 7.03
C GLN A 49 -13.27 -52.27 6.81
N ALA A 50 -12.27 -52.27 7.69
CA ALA A 50 -11.11 -51.40 7.55
C ALA A 50 -10.35 -51.65 6.23
N ALA A 51 -10.21 -52.90 5.81
CA ALA A 51 -9.58 -53.26 4.54
C ALA A 51 -10.39 -52.77 3.33
N ILE A 52 -11.73 -52.83 3.38
CA ILE A 52 -12.63 -52.31 2.35
C ILE A 52 -12.49 -50.78 2.26
N VAL A 53 -12.56 -50.07 3.40
CA VAL A 53 -12.38 -48.61 3.46
C VAL A 53 -11.03 -48.21 2.88
N MET A 54 -9.96 -48.87 3.32
CA MET A 54 -8.61 -48.62 2.81
C MET A 54 -8.52 -48.86 1.30
N SER A 55 -9.12 -49.93 0.79
CA SER A 55 -9.10 -50.25 -0.64
C SER A 55 -9.86 -49.22 -1.48
N VAL A 56 -11.01 -48.77 -1.00
CA VAL A 56 -11.83 -47.72 -1.65
C VAL A 56 -11.07 -46.39 -1.66
N PHE A 57 -10.52 -45.96 -0.52
CA PHE A 57 -9.75 -44.71 -0.46
C PHE A 57 -8.43 -44.79 -1.24
N TYR A 58 -7.80 -45.96 -1.30
CA TYR A 58 -6.62 -46.18 -2.15
C TYR A 58 -6.97 -46.09 -3.64
N ALA A 59 -8.05 -46.74 -4.07
CA ALA A 59 -8.56 -46.63 -5.44
C ALA A 59 -8.94 -45.19 -5.76
N PHE A 60 -9.58 -44.48 -4.82
CA PHE A 60 -9.90 -43.07 -4.96
C PHE A 60 -8.63 -42.21 -5.03
N ALA A 61 -7.61 -42.46 -4.21
CA ALA A 61 -6.32 -41.76 -4.29
C ALA A 61 -5.63 -41.98 -5.64
N LEU A 62 -5.71 -43.17 -6.21
CA LEU A 62 -5.22 -43.47 -7.56
C LEU A 62 -6.00 -42.71 -8.63
N VAL A 63 -7.34 -42.69 -8.54
CA VAL A 63 -8.20 -41.91 -9.44
C VAL A 63 -7.87 -40.43 -9.33
N VAL A 64 -7.79 -39.88 -8.12
CA VAL A 64 -7.40 -38.48 -7.86
C VAL A 64 -6.02 -38.20 -8.47
N ARG A 65 -5.04 -39.09 -8.31
CA ARG A 65 -3.71 -38.95 -8.95
C ARG A 65 -3.79 -38.92 -10.47
N LEU A 66 -4.63 -39.76 -11.08
CA LEU A 66 -4.83 -39.84 -12.53
C LEU A 66 -5.60 -38.62 -13.07
N VAL A 67 -6.67 -38.23 -12.40
CA VAL A 67 -7.51 -37.07 -12.76
C VAL A 67 -6.71 -35.78 -12.60
N ILE A 68 -6.02 -35.60 -11.47
CA ILE A 68 -5.13 -34.46 -11.27
C ILE A 68 -4.04 -34.46 -12.36
N PHE A 69 -3.44 -35.60 -12.72
CA PHE A 69 -2.50 -35.63 -13.86
C PHE A 69 -3.12 -35.15 -15.17
N ARG A 70 -4.34 -35.59 -15.48
CA ARG A 70 -5.01 -35.26 -16.74
C ARG A 70 -5.52 -33.82 -16.78
N SER A 71 -6.15 -33.36 -15.71
CA SER A 71 -6.71 -32.01 -15.59
C SER A 71 -5.62 -30.94 -15.51
N LEU A 72 -4.52 -31.21 -14.81
CA LEU A 72 -3.40 -30.26 -14.74
C LEU A 72 -2.74 -30.06 -16.09
N VAL A 73 -2.54 -31.12 -16.88
CA VAL A 73 -2.00 -31.05 -18.25
C VAL A 73 -2.95 -30.34 -19.22
N HIS A 74 -4.27 -30.45 -18.97
CA HIS A 74 -5.25 -29.77 -19.81
C HIS A 74 -5.37 -28.27 -19.47
N LEU A 75 -5.29 -27.92 -18.18
CA LEU A 75 -5.33 -26.54 -17.69
C LEU A 75 -4.03 -25.80 -18.03
N SER A 76 -2.86 -26.44 -17.94
CA SER A 76 -1.58 -25.87 -18.38
C SER A 76 -1.57 -25.48 -19.87
N ALA A 77 -2.36 -26.17 -20.69
CA ALA A 77 -2.49 -25.87 -22.11
C ALA A 77 -3.40 -24.64 -22.37
N ILE A 78 -4.18 -24.19 -21.38
CA ILE A 78 -5.16 -23.09 -21.51
C ILE A 78 -4.62 -21.80 -20.87
N THR A 79 -3.81 -21.87 -19.81
CA THR A 79 -3.15 -20.69 -19.20
C THR A 79 -1.71 -20.52 -19.66
N SER A 80 -1.37 -19.36 -20.24
CA SER A 80 -0.02 -19.01 -20.70
C SER A 80 0.94 -18.56 -19.57
N SER A 81 0.79 -19.10 -18.36
CA SER A 81 1.51 -18.67 -17.15
C SER A 81 2.58 -19.70 -16.76
N LEU A 82 3.86 -19.31 -16.80
CA LEU A 82 5.00 -20.16 -16.38
C LEU A 82 4.93 -20.63 -14.92
N VAL A 83 4.13 -19.93 -14.10
CA VAL A 83 3.97 -20.18 -12.67
C VAL A 83 3.00 -21.34 -12.43
N ASP A 84 1.98 -21.48 -13.28
CA ASP A 84 0.88 -22.42 -13.08
C ASP A 84 1.40 -23.86 -13.12
N ASP A 85 2.23 -24.20 -14.12
CA ASP A 85 2.75 -25.56 -14.31
C ASP A 85 3.60 -26.04 -13.12
N HIS A 86 4.38 -25.14 -12.53
CA HIS A 86 5.23 -25.46 -11.40
C HIS A 86 4.42 -25.62 -10.10
N ILE A 87 3.44 -24.74 -9.84
CA ILE A 87 2.57 -24.87 -8.66
C ILE A 87 1.82 -26.21 -8.71
N LEU A 88 1.22 -26.52 -9.86
CA LEU A 88 0.36 -27.68 -10.04
C LEU A 88 1.12 -29.00 -9.85
N GLN A 89 2.39 -29.07 -10.28
CA GLN A 89 3.25 -30.23 -10.02
C GLN A 89 3.57 -30.43 -8.54
N HIS A 90 3.71 -29.35 -7.78
CA HIS A 90 4.03 -29.40 -6.34
C HIS A 90 2.80 -29.71 -5.48
N MET A 91 1.59 -29.35 -5.93
CA MET A 91 0.33 -29.70 -5.26
C MET A 91 -0.04 -31.19 -5.37
N ARG A 92 0.48 -31.90 -6.38
CA ARG A 92 0.19 -33.33 -6.61
C ARG A 92 0.47 -34.21 -5.40
N LYS A 93 1.66 -34.08 -4.81
CA LYS A 93 2.11 -34.97 -3.72
C LYS A 93 1.26 -34.77 -2.45
N PRO A 94 1.05 -33.54 -1.95
CA PRO A 94 0.19 -33.29 -0.78
C PRO A 94 -1.25 -33.76 -0.96
N VAL A 95 -1.84 -33.54 -2.13
CA VAL A 95 -3.23 -33.96 -2.37
C VAL A 95 -3.36 -35.49 -2.32
N PHE A 96 -2.46 -36.22 -2.97
CA PHE A 96 -2.43 -37.67 -2.89
C PHE A 96 -2.20 -38.16 -1.45
N VAL A 97 -1.22 -37.57 -0.76
CA VAL A 97 -0.89 -37.87 0.64
C VAL A 97 -2.09 -37.63 1.57
N THR A 98 -2.85 -36.56 1.33
CA THR A 98 -4.06 -36.23 2.09
C THR A 98 -5.12 -37.31 1.92
N VAL A 99 -5.47 -37.67 0.68
CA VAL A 99 -6.49 -38.70 0.42
C VAL A 99 -6.07 -40.04 1.03
N MET A 100 -4.79 -40.40 0.90
CA MET A 100 -4.25 -41.65 1.42
C MET A 100 -4.30 -41.70 2.95
N TYR A 101 -3.72 -40.70 3.64
CA TYR A 101 -3.67 -40.71 5.11
C TYR A 101 -5.03 -40.45 5.76
N PHE A 102 -5.92 -39.73 5.09
CA PHE A 102 -7.30 -39.57 5.53
C PHE A 102 -8.10 -40.88 5.40
N GLY A 103 -7.93 -41.60 4.29
CA GLY A 103 -8.50 -42.93 4.14
C GLY A 103 -7.96 -43.93 5.16
N LEU A 104 -6.66 -43.85 5.45
CA LEU A 104 -6.03 -44.69 6.47
C LEU A 104 -6.51 -44.34 7.89
N SER A 105 -6.70 -43.06 8.21
CA SER A 105 -7.24 -42.68 9.53
C SER A 105 -8.66 -43.18 9.71
N LEU A 106 -9.50 -43.08 8.66
CA LEU A 106 -10.86 -43.62 8.69
C LEU A 106 -10.84 -45.15 8.84
N ALA A 107 -10.01 -45.87 8.08
CA ALA A 107 -9.85 -47.31 8.21
C ALA A 107 -9.42 -47.74 9.62
N VAL A 108 -8.50 -47.00 10.24
CA VAL A 108 -8.04 -47.24 11.63
C VAL A 108 -9.18 -47.03 12.63
N THR A 109 -10.01 -46.00 12.46
CA THR A 109 -11.19 -45.80 13.33
C THR A 109 -12.22 -46.91 13.17
N THR A 110 -12.44 -47.41 11.94
CA THR A 110 -13.38 -48.52 11.68
C THR A 110 -12.87 -49.87 12.18
N ALA A 111 -11.54 -50.08 12.21
CA ALA A 111 -10.92 -51.32 12.67
C ALA A 111 -11.14 -51.61 14.17
N GLN A 112 -11.57 -50.61 14.96
CA GLN A 112 -11.80 -50.71 16.40
C GLN A 112 -10.64 -51.41 17.15
N LEU A 113 -9.41 -51.01 16.84
CA LEU A 113 -8.21 -51.61 17.44
C LEU A 113 -8.25 -51.48 18.98
N PRO A 114 -7.82 -52.52 19.72
CA PRO A 114 -7.95 -52.57 21.18
C PRO A 114 -7.12 -51.51 21.91
N PHE A 115 -6.08 -50.96 21.27
CA PHE A 115 -5.26 -49.89 21.82
C PHE A 115 -4.63 -49.06 20.69
N GLY A 116 -4.45 -47.75 20.93
CA GLY A 116 -3.62 -46.88 20.07
C GLY A 116 -4.32 -46.20 18.89
N THR A 117 -5.62 -46.43 18.66
CA THR A 117 -6.40 -45.84 17.54
C THR A 117 -6.27 -44.32 17.46
N GLN A 118 -6.50 -43.61 18.58
CA GLN A 118 -6.41 -42.14 18.63
C GLN A 118 -4.99 -41.64 18.33
N LEU A 119 -3.96 -42.31 18.84
CA LEU A 119 -2.57 -41.93 18.58
C LEU A 119 -2.22 -42.10 17.09
N ILE A 120 -2.64 -43.21 16.48
CA ILE A 120 -2.43 -43.46 15.05
C ILE A 120 -3.15 -42.41 14.21
N VAL A 121 -4.42 -42.11 14.51
CA VAL A 121 -5.18 -41.07 13.80
C VAL A 121 -4.51 -39.70 13.91
N LYS A 122 -4.08 -39.28 15.11
CA LYS A 122 -3.37 -38.01 15.34
C LYS A 122 -2.05 -37.94 14.57
N LEU A 123 -1.29 -39.03 14.51
CA LEU A 123 -0.06 -39.11 13.71
C LEU A 123 -0.35 -38.99 12.21
N LEU A 124 -1.38 -39.67 11.70
CA LEU A 124 -1.78 -39.60 10.29
C LEU A 124 -2.24 -38.20 9.89
N LEU A 125 -3.08 -37.55 10.71
CA LEU A 125 -3.48 -36.16 10.50
C LEU A 125 -2.27 -35.20 10.56
N SER A 126 -1.32 -35.45 11.47
CA SER A 126 -0.09 -34.65 11.55
C SER A 126 0.76 -34.79 10.27
N LEU A 127 0.84 -35.98 9.67
CA LEU A 127 1.55 -36.21 8.40
C LEU A 127 0.90 -35.43 7.24
N ILE A 128 -0.43 -35.31 7.23
CA ILE A 128 -1.15 -34.48 6.25
C ILE A 128 -0.72 -33.02 6.40
N VAL A 129 -0.75 -32.48 7.63
CA VAL A 129 -0.37 -31.09 7.90
C VAL A 129 1.09 -30.82 7.51
N VAL A 130 2.02 -31.72 7.88
CA VAL A 130 3.43 -31.61 7.51
C VAL A 130 3.63 -31.68 5.99
N SER A 131 2.86 -32.51 5.29
CA SER A 131 2.91 -32.59 3.82
C SER A 131 2.50 -31.28 3.16
N TRP A 132 1.42 -30.65 3.64
CA TRP A 132 0.98 -29.34 3.17
C TRP A 132 1.94 -28.21 3.55
N MET A 133 2.50 -28.24 4.76
CA MET A 133 3.52 -27.30 5.21
C MET A 133 4.74 -27.32 4.27
N LEU A 134 5.31 -28.50 4.01
CA LEU A 134 6.47 -28.64 3.12
C LEU A 134 6.16 -28.21 1.68
N ALA A 135 4.95 -28.47 1.20
CA ALA A 135 4.54 -28.01 -0.12
C ALA A 135 4.37 -26.50 -0.17
N ALA A 136 3.74 -25.88 0.83
CA ALA A 136 3.59 -24.43 0.90
C ALA A 136 4.95 -23.72 0.94
N LEU A 137 5.93 -24.22 1.71
CA LEU A 137 7.29 -23.66 1.78
C LEU A 137 8.05 -23.76 0.44
N ARG A 138 7.81 -24.81 -0.34
CA ARG A 138 8.41 -24.99 -1.68
C ARG A 138 7.71 -24.12 -2.71
N ILE A 139 6.38 -24.14 -2.72
CA ILE A 139 5.54 -23.35 -3.63
C ILE A 139 5.84 -21.87 -3.44
N SER A 140 5.95 -21.39 -2.20
CA SER A 140 6.27 -19.98 -1.93
C SER A 140 7.59 -19.54 -2.58
N SER A 141 8.63 -20.37 -2.44
CA SER A 141 9.96 -20.07 -3.01
C SER A 141 9.89 -20.00 -4.54
N ILE A 142 9.24 -21.00 -5.17
CA ILE A 142 9.10 -21.07 -6.63
C ILE A 142 8.28 -19.91 -7.18
N VAL A 143 7.18 -19.56 -6.53
CA VAL A 143 6.33 -18.43 -6.94
C VAL A 143 7.11 -17.12 -6.87
N LEU A 144 7.90 -16.91 -5.81
CA LEU A 144 8.70 -15.70 -5.68
C LEU A 144 9.87 -15.63 -6.68
N ASP A 145 10.54 -16.75 -6.94
CA ASP A 145 11.62 -16.83 -7.93
C ASP A 145 11.09 -16.57 -9.36
N THR A 146 9.93 -17.14 -9.70
CA THR A 146 9.31 -16.92 -11.01
C THR A 146 8.79 -15.49 -11.19
N LEU A 147 8.22 -14.89 -10.14
CA LEU A 147 7.77 -13.49 -10.17
C LEU A 147 8.94 -12.50 -10.28
N SER A 148 10.07 -12.79 -9.64
CA SER A 148 11.25 -11.92 -9.70
C SER A 148 12.07 -12.06 -10.99
N ALA A 149 12.06 -13.24 -11.63
CA ALA A 149 12.70 -13.46 -12.92
C ALA A 149 11.90 -12.87 -14.09
N GLY A 150 10.60 -12.68 -13.92
CA GLY A 150 9.72 -12.13 -14.96
C GLY A 150 9.77 -10.60 -15.00
N ASN A 151 10.33 -10.03 -16.07
CA ASN A 151 10.34 -8.58 -16.35
C ASN A 151 8.93 -7.95 -16.56
N LYS A 152 7.86 -8.73 -16.39
CA LYS A 152 6.47 -8.34 -16.66
C LYS A 152 5.80 -7.66 -15.46
N TYR A 153 6.32 -7.87 -14.25
CA TYR A 153 5.79 -7.29 -13.02
C TYR A 153 6.92 -6.64 -12.21
N ASN A 154 7.22 -5.36 -12.47
CA ASN A 154 8.14 -4.52 -11.67
C ASN A 154 7.68 -4.29 -10.21
N LEU A 155 6.73 -5.08 -9.70
CA LEU A 155 6.23 -4.97 -8.34
C LEU A 155 7.16 -5.63 -7.31
N ILE A 156 7.97 -6.62 -7.72
CA ILE A 156 8.87 -7.35 -6.82
C ILE A 156 10.30 -7.23 -7.32
N GLU A 157 11.06 -6.35 -6.66
CA GLU A 157 12.50 -6.22 -6.89
C GLU A 157 13.21 -7.49 -6.38
N PRO A 158 14.24 -8.03 -7.07
CA PRO A 158 14.99 -9.20 -6.61
C PRO A 158 15.54 -9.07 -5.18
N ARG A 159 15.75 -7.82 -4.71
CA ARG A 159 16.22 -7.51 -3.36
C ARG A 159 15.17 -7.73 -2.28
N THR A 160 13.88 -7.70 -2.59
CA THR A 160 12.79 -7.89 -1.61
C THR A 160 12.33 -9.34 -1.50
N VAL A 161 12.64 -10.17 -2.50
CA VAL A 161 12.30 -11.61 -2.53
C VAL A 161 12.67 -12.35 -1.25
N PRO A 162 13.90 -12.23 -0.69
CA PRO A 162 14.27 -12.97 0.50
C PRO A 162 13.43 -12.59 1.74
N LEU A 163 13.03 -11.31 1.84
CA LEU A 163 12.23 -10.82 2.96
C LEU A 163 10.78 -11.34 2.90
N ILE A 164 10.20 -11.34 1.70
CA ILE A 164 8.85 -11.87 1.47
C ILE A 164 8.84 -13.38 1.69
N ASP A 165 9.83 -14.11 1.15
CA ASP A 165 9.94 -15.55 1.32
C ASP A 165 10.07 -15.93 2.80
N LEU A 166 10.92 -15.24 3.56
CA LEU A 166 11.06 -15.47 5.00
C LEU A 166 9.74 -15.25 5.73
N SER A 167 9.01 -14.19 5.39
CA SER A 167 7.72 -13.86 6.01
C SER A 167 6.65 -14.92 5.72
N VAL A 168 6.52 -15.36 4.46
CA VAL A 168 5.59 -16.43 4.07
C VAL A 168 5.95 -17.75 4.75
N LYS A 169 7.25 -18.09 4.82
CA LYS A 169 7.71 -19.31 5.50
C LYS A 169 7.41 -19.26 7.00
N LEU A 170 7.67 -18.13 7.66
CA LEU A 170 7.36 -17.95 9.07
C LEU A 170 5.85 -18.12 9.34
N ILE A 171 4.99 -17.46 8.57
CA ILE A 171 3.53 -17.58 8.69
C ILE A 171 3.09 -19.03 8.47
N THR A 172 3.63 -19.70 7.45
CA THR A 172 3.31 -21.11 7.14
C THR A 172 3.67 -22.03 8.29
N ILE A 173 4.84 -21.83 8.92
CA ILE A 173 5.29 -22.59 10.09
C ILE A 173 4.35 -22.34 11.28
N LEU A 174 4.01 -21.07 11.57
CA LEU A 174 3.14 -20.70 12.69
C LEU A 174 1.73 -21.30 12.54
N VAL A 175 1.13 -21.23 11.35
CA VAL A 175 -0.19 -21.80 11.07
C VAL A 175 -0.17 -23.32 11.14
N SER A 176 0.86 -23.96 10.57
CA SER A 176 1.00 -25.43 10.62
C SER A 176 1.19 -25.92 12.06
N GLY A 177 2.02 -25.21 12.85
CA GLY A 177 2.18 -25.48 14.28
C GLY A 177 0.88 -25.35 15.07
N TYR A 178 0.09 -24.30 14.79
CA TYR A 178 -1.23 -24.12 15.39
C TYR A 178 -2.19 -25.30 15.09
N ILE A 179 -2.26 -25.75 13.84
CA ILE A 179 -3.10 -26.91 13.46
C ILE A 179 -2.62 -28.19 14.15
N LEU A 180 -1.30 -28.39 14.28
CA LEU A 180 -0.75 -29.52 15.02
C LEU A 180 -1.17 -29.48 16.50
N LEU A 181 -1.11 -28.33 17.17
CA LEU A 181 -1.59 -28.22 18.56
C LEU A 181 -3.06 -28.67 18.69
N LEU A 182 -3.92 -28.28 17.75
CA LEU A 182 -5.32 -28.71 17.71
C LEU A 182 -5.48 -30.23 17.53
N ILE A 183 -4.70 -30.85 16.64
CA ILE A 183 -4.74 -32.31 16.41
C ILE A 183 -4.33 -33.06 17.69
N TRP A 184 -3.34 -32.55 18.41
CA TRP A 184 -2.85 -33.18 19.63
C TRP A 184 -3.71 -32.88 20.87
N GLY A 185 -4.77 -32.08 20.73
CA GLY A 185 -5.64 -31.67 21.84
C GLY A 185 -4.95 -30.72 22.82
N ILE A 186 -3.87 -30.07 22.40
CA ILE A 186 -3.17 -29.06 23.19
C ILE A 186 -3.89 -27.73 22.98
N ASN A 187 -4.34 -27.11 24.06
CA ASN A 187 -5.07 -25.85 23.99
C ASN A 187 -4.17 -24.74 23.40
N PRO A 188 -4.48 -24.20 22.21
CA PRO A 188 -3.63 -23.20 21.57
C PRO A 188 -3.93 -21.77 22.04
N VAL A 189 -4.79 -21.56 23.05
CA VAL A 189 -5.15 -20.21 23.55
C VAL A 189 -3.91 -19.43 23.98
N GLY A 190 -2.96 -20.04 24.70
CA GLY A 190 -1.71 -19.37 25.08
C GLY A 190 -0.85 -18.98 23.87
N TRP A 191 -0.84 -19.82 22.83
CA TRP A 191 -0.15 -19.54 21.57
C TRP A 191 -0.81 -18.37 20.83
N LEU A 192 -2.13 -18.37 20.70
CA LEU A 192 -2.91 -17.30 20.08
C LEU A 192 -2.77 -15.97 20.85
N ALA A 193 -2.80 -16.02 22.19
CA ALA A 193 -2.59 -14.84 23.02
C ALA A 193 -1.20 -14.23 22.77
N SER A 194 -0.16 -15.08 22.72
CA SER A 194 1.22 -14.65 22.44
C SER A 194 1.36 -14.09 21.02
N ALA A 195 0.78 -14.77 20.03
CA ALA A 195 0.75 -14.32 18.64
C ALA A 195 0.00 -12.99 18.49
N GLY A 196 -1.07 -12.77 19.27
CA GLY A 196 -1.80 -11.51 19.33
C GLY A 196 -0.94 -10.36 19.85
N ILE A 197 -0.20 -10.56 20.95
CA ILE A 197 0.72 -9.55 21.49
C ILE A 197 1.82 -9.22 20.48
N VAL A 198 2.45 -10.23 19.88
CA VAL A 198 3.47 -10.03 18.83
C VAL A 198 2.86 -9.31 17.62
N GLY A 199 1.65 -9.69 17.21
CA GLY A 199 0.92 -9.04 16.11
C GLY A 199 0.64 -7.56 16.37
N ILE A 200 0.26 -7.20 17.59
CA ILE A 200 0.08 -5.80 18.00
C ILE A 200 1.43 -5.05 17.92
N ALA A 201 2.50 -5.63 18.46
CA ALA A 201 3.82 -5.01 18.45
C ALA A 201 4.33 -4.77 17.01
N VAL A 202 4.20 -5.79 16.14
CA VAL A 202 4.54 -5.69 14.71
C VAL A 202 3.64 -4.67 14.00
N GLY A 203 2.34 -4.64 14.31
CA GLY A 203 1.40 -3.67 13.76
C GLY A 203 1.76 -2.23 14.12
N PHE A 204 2.13 -1.98 15.37
CA PHE A 204 2.64 -0.67 15.79
C PHE A 204 3.94 -0.29 15.08
N ALA A 205 4.87 -1.23 14.94
CA ALA A 205 6.12 -0.99 14.22
C ALA A 205 5.89 -0.73 12.71
N ALA A 206 4.87 -1.33 12.11
CA ALA A 206 4.53 -1.16 10.71
C ALA A 206 3.61 0.04 10.42
N LYS A 207 3.06 0.70 11.45
CA LYS A 207 2.02 1.74 11.34
C LYS A 207 2.34 2.79 10.29
N ASP A 208 3.53 3.39 10.32
CA ASP A 208 3.89 4.47 9.41
C ASP A 208 4.10 3.97 7.98
N SER A 209 4.59 2.74 7.80
CA SER A 209 4.74 2.14 6.47
C SER A 209 3.39 1.87 5.83
N LEU A 210 2.44 1.33 6.60
CA LEU A 210 1.05 1.12 6.18
C LEU A 210 0.36 2.46 5.87
N ALA A 211 0.53 3.48 6.71
CA ALA A 211 -0.03 4.80 6.47
C ALA A 211 0.46 5.38 5.13
N ASN A 212 1.77 5.33 4.87
CA ASN A 212 2.33 5.80 3.60
C ASN A 212 1.81 5.01 2.38
N LEU A 213 1.60 3.70 2.52
CA LEU A 213 1.05 2.85 1.47
C LEU A 213 -0.39 3.26 1.12
N PHE A 214 -1.25 3.41 2.14
CA PHE A 214 -2.63 3.85 1.94
C PHE A 214 -2.69 5.27 1.38
N SER A 215 -1.85 6.19 1.88
CA SER A 215 -1.74 7.53 1.32
C SER A 215 -1.35 7.50 -0.15
N GLY A 216 -0.41 6.64 -0.55
CA GLY A 216 -0.05 6.47 -1.96
C GLY A 216 -1.22 6.02 -2.83
N PHE A 217 -2.00 5.04 -2.34
CA PHE A 217 -3.22 4.61 -3.03
C PHE A 217 -4.23 5.74 -3.19
N PHE A 218 -4.51 6.51 -2.14
CA PHE A 218 -5.45 7.64 -2.20
C PHE A 218 -4.94 8.80 -3.06
N ILE A 219 -3.64 9.09 -3.06
CA ILE A 219 -3.06 10.10 -3.95
C ILE A 219 -3.30 9.72 -5.43
N VAL A 220 -3.17 8.44 -5.79
CA VAL A 220 -3.44 7.99 -7.15
C VAL A 220 -4.94 8.00 -7.47
N ALA A 221 -5.78 7.62 -6.50
CA ALA A 221 -7.23 7.56 -6.68
C ALA A 221 -7.89 8.95 -6.80
N ASP A 222 -7.55 9.87 -5.89
CA ASP A 222 -8.13 11.21 -5.81
C ASP A 222 -7.39 12.22 -6.71
N ALA A 223 -6.15 11.90 -7.10
CA ALA A 223 -5.29 12.70 -7.97
C ALA A 223 -5.26 14.22 -7.61
N PRO A 224 -4.96 14.62 -6.35
CA PRO A 224 -4.83 16.03 -5.96
C PRO A 224 -3.72 16.76 -6.73
N TYR A 225 -2.77 15.99 -7.26
CA TYR A 225 -1.75 16.39 -8.21
C TYR A 225 -1.40 15.19 -9.10
N LYS A 226 -0.78 15.46 -10.25
CA LYS A 226 -0.40 14.46 -11.25
C LYS A 226 1.10 14.48 -11.52
N LEU A 227 1.57 13.43 -12.18
CA LEU A 227 2.93 13.39 -12.71
C LEU A 227 3.15 14.60 -13.64
N GLY A 228 4.22 15.36 -13.40
CA GLY A 228 4.54 16.56 -14.14
C GLY A 228 3.94 17.86 -13.61
N ASP A 229 3.01 17.80 -12.65
CA ASP A 229 2.46 19.00 -12.02
C ASP A 229 3.53 19.74 -11.21
N TYR A 230 3.44 21.05 -11.18
CA TYR A 230 4.28 21.90 -10.32
C TYR A 230 3.54 22.20 -9.03
N ILE A 231 4.06 21.70 -7.90
CA ILE A 231 3.42 21.84 -6.59
C ILE A 231 4.30 22.62 -5.63
N ASN A 232 3.65 23.28 -4.67
CA ASN A 232 4.29 23.95 -3.55
C ASN A 232 3.69 23.41 -2.24
N LEU A 233 4.56 22.98 -1.34
CA LEU A 233 4.20 22.48 -0.02
C LEU A 233 4.21 23.61 1.01
N ASP A 234 3.49 23.43 2.11
CA ASP A 234 3.46 24.38 3.23
C ASP A 234 4.82 24.58 3.91
N THR A 235 5.66 23.55 3.89
CA THR A 235 7.06 23.57 4.34
C THR A 235 7.98 24.40 3.43
N GLY A 236 7.52 24.83 2.26
CA GLY A 236 8.22 25.73 1.34
C GLY A 236 8.93 25.04 0.18
N GLU A 237 8.95 23.71 0.14
CA GLU A 237 9.46 22.96 -1.00
C GLU A 237 8.52 23.14 -2.20
N ARG A 238 9.11 23.64 -3.30
CA ARG A 238 8.43 23.89 -4.56
C ARG A 238 9.14 23.16 -5.69
N GLY A 239 8.43 22.32 -6.42
CA GLY A 239 9.03 21.51 -7.48
C GLY A 239 8.02 20.80 -8.37
N LYS A 240 8.53 20.22 -9.45
CA LYS A 240 7.77 19.42 -10.41
C LYS A 240 7.68 17.97 -9.94
N VAL A 241 6.50 17.37 -9.94
CA VAL A 241 6.31 15.96 -9.58
C VAL A 241 7.00 15.07 -10.62
N SER A 242 8.13 14.47 -10.25
CA SER A 242 8.94 13.61 -11.14
C SER A 242 8.50 12.15 -11.10
N ALA A 243 7.98 11.68 -9.96
CA ALA A 243 7.44 10.33 -9.82
C ALA A 243 6.44 10.24 -8.65
N ILE A 244 5.41 9.42 -8.81
CA ILE A 244 4.49 9.03 -7.72
C ILE A 244 4.70 7.54 -7.50
N GLY A 245 5.40 7.20 -6.41
CA GLY A 245 5.63 5.83 -6.00
C GLY A 245 4.60 5.34 -4.98
N LEU A 246 4.68 4.06 -4.64
CA LEU A 246 3.76 3.41 -3.71
C LEU A 246 3.80 4.03 -2.29
N ARG A 247 5.00 4.40 -1.82
CA ARG A 247 5.24 4.90 -0.44
C ARG A 247 5.72 6.36 -0.40
N SER A 248 6.17 6.90 -1.52
CA SER A 248 6.71 8.25 -1.60
C SER A 248 6.47 8.90 -2.96
N THR A 249 6.37 10.22 -2.96
CA THR A 249 6.33 11.07 -4.15
C THR A 249 7.67 11.80 -4.26
N ARG A 250 8.12 12.03 -5.49
CA ARG A 250 9.38 12.70 -5.78
C ARG A 250 9.13 14.02 -6.50
N LEU A 251 9.80 15.07 -6.05
CA LEU A 251 9.73 16.42 -6.60
C LEU A 251 11.09 16.84 -7.13
N LEU A 252 11.16 17.35 -8.36
CA LEU A 252 12.35 17.97 -8.92
C LEU A 252 12.28 19.49 -8.75
N THR A 253 13.22 20.05 -8.00
CA THR A 253 13.30 21.49 -7.77
C THR A 253 13.98 22.23 -8.92
N ARG A 254 13.93 23.57 -8.92
CA ARG A 254 14.69 24.40 -9.87
C ARG A 254 16.21 24.33 -9.70
N ALA A 255 16.68 23.80 -8.58
CA ALA A 255 18.10 23.59 -8.33
C ALA A 255 18.59 22.22 -8.82
N ASP A 256 17.79 21.51 -9.63
CA ASP A 256 18.04 20.14 -10.10
C ASP A 256 18.24 19.12 -8.97
N VAL A 257 17.65 19.39 -7.81
CA VAL A 257 17.63 18.47 -6.66
C VAL A 257 16.30 17.73 -6.61
N GLU A 258 16.37 16.40 -6.54
CA GLU A 258 15.21 15.53 -6.30
C GLU A 258 14.92 15.40 -4.79
N ILE A 259 13.71 15.78 -4.39
CA ILE A 259 13.21 15.65 -3.03
C ILE A 259 12.25 14.46 -2.98
N THR A 260 12.55 13.47 -2.14
CA THR A 260 11.66 12.31 -1.93
C THR A 260 10.89 12.48 -0.63
N ILE A 261 9.56 12.51 -0.72
CA ILE A 261 8.69 12.78 0.42
C ILE A 261 7.76 11.58 0.65
N PRO A 262 7.65 11.06 1.89
CA PRO A 262 6.71 10.02 2.20
C PRO A 262 5.27 10.44 1.89
N ASN A 263 4.49 9.55 1.27
CA ASN A 263 3.13 9.87 0.84
C ASN A 263 2.22 10.26 2.02
N GLY A 264 2.45 9.69 3.20
CA GLY A 264 1.73 10.04 4.42
C GLY A 264 2.02 11.47 4.90
N VAL A 265 3.22 12.00 4.63
CA VAL A 265 3.54 13.41 4.93
C VAL A 265 2.78 14.32 3.96
N ILE A 266 2.85 14.03 2.65
CA ILE A 266 2.15 14.83 1.63
C ILE A 266 0.63 14.81 1.83
N ALA A 267 0.05 13.64 2.10
CA ALA A 267 -1.39 13.49 2.26
C ALA A 267 -1.96 14.28 3.46
N ASN A 268 -1.12 14.59 4.45
CA ASN A 268 -1.51 15.39 5.62
C ASN A 268 -1.10 16.88 5.49
N ALA A 269 -0.34 17.24 4.46
CA ALA A 269 0.14 18.60 4.23
C ALA A 269 -0.81 19.40 3.35
N LYS A 270 -0.77 20.73 3.45
CA LYS A 270 -1.46 21.60 2.49
C LYS A 270 -0.66 21.64 1.19
N ILE A 271 -1.29 21.24 0.09
CA ILE A 271 -0.67 21.23 -1.25
C ILE A 271 -1.25 22.38 -2.07
N VAL A 272 -0.37 23.24 -2.60
CA VAL A 272 -0.74 24.23 -3.61
C VAL A 272 -0.27 23.72 -4.97
N ASN A 273 -1.22 23.21 -5.76
CA ASN A 273 -0.93 22.78 -7.13
C ASN A 273 -0.99 23.99 -8.07
N GLU A 274 0.18 24.49 -8.48
CA GLU A 274 0.28 25.63 -9.39
C GLU A 274 -0.10 25.25 -10.84
N SER A 275 -0.19 23.96 -11.15
CA SER A 275 -0.60 23.42 -12.46
C SER A 275 -2.06 22.94 -12.50
N GLY A 276 -2.73 22.89 -11.35
CA GLY A 276 -4.07 22.28 -11.20
C GLY A 276 -5.24 23.21 -11.48
N GLY A 277 -4.99 24.43 -11.98
CA GLY A 277 -6.06 25.36 -12.39
C GLY A 277 -6.85 24.86 -13.60
N PRO A 278 -7.92 25.57 -14.02
CA PRO A 278 -8.67 25.23 -15.24
C PRO A 278 -7.78 25.11 -16.49
N ASN A 279 -6.69 25.88 -16.50
CA ASN A 279 -5.63 25.86 -17.50
C ASN A 279 -4.28 25.78 -16.78
N LEU A 280 -3.24 25.33 -17.49
CA LEU A 280 -1.85 25.29 -16.98
C LEU A 280 -1.26 26.69 -16.70
N LYS A 281 -1.89 27.73 -17.27
CA LYS A 281 -1.46 29.12 -17.15
C LYS A 281 -1.47 29.57 -15.69
N MET A 282 -0.35 30.12 -15.23
CA MET A 282 -0.19 30.65 -13.87
C MET A 282 -0.18 32.18 -13.89
N ARG A 283 -0.92 32.81 -12.97
CA ARG A 283 -0.81 34.26 -12.75
C ARG A 283 0.40 34.58 -11.89
N VAL A 284 1.23 35.50 -12.35
CA VAL A 284 2.36 36.07 -11.63
C VAL A 284 2.08 37.55 -11.34
N SER A 285 2.40 37.98 -10.12
CA SER A 285 2.27 39.37 -9.68
C SER A 285 3.67 39.98 -9.63
N ILE A 286 3.89 41.05 -10.39
CA ILE A 286 5.13 41.82 -10.39
C ILE A 286 4.84 43.15 -9.67
N ALA A 287 5.36 43.29 -8.45
CA ALA A 287 5.18 44.49 -7.65
C ALA A 287 6.00 45.65 -8.22
N VAL A 288 5.38 46.81 -8.41
CA VAL A 288 6.00 48.04 -8.93
C VAL A 288 5.57 49.21 -8.05
N GLY A 289 6.54 50.00 -7.56
CA GLY A 289 6.29 51.23 -6.80
C GLY A 289 6.79 52.45 -7.55
N VAL A 290 5.97 53.50 -7.63
CA VAL A 290 6.32 54.78 -8.28
C VAL A 290 6.15 55.97 -7.34
N ALA A 291 6.84 57.08 -7.60
CA ALA A 291 6.74 58.27 -6.76
C ALA A 291 5.34 58.90 -6.81
N TYR A 292 4.92 59.52 -5.71
CA TYR A 292 3.70 60.35 -5.68
C TYR A 292 3.81 61.49 -6.71
N GLY A 293 2.70 61.79 -7.38
CA GLY A 293 2.66 62.80 -8.45
C GLY A 293 2.98 62.27 -9.85
N THR A 294 3.34 60.98 -9.98
CA THR A 294 3.45 60.29 -11.28
C THR A 294 2.09 60.25 -11.98
N ASP A 295 2.08 60.42 -13.31
CA ASP A 295 0.90 60.14 -14.14
C ASP A 295 0.59 58.64 -14.13
N LEU A 296 -0.41 58.26 -13.35
CA LEU A 296 -0.76 56.86 -13.11
C LEU A 296 -1.44 56.21 -14.32
N ASP A 297 -2.18 56.99 -15.12
CA ASP A 297 -2.86 56.48 -16.32
C ASP A 297 -1.80 56.13 -17.36
N ARG A 298 -0.82 57.02 -17.56
CA ARG A 298 0.31 56.78 -18.45
C ARG A 298 1.16 55.58 -18.01
N LEU A 299 1.43 55.46 -16.72
CA LEU A 299 2.13 54.30 -16.15
C LEU A 299 1.39 52.98 -16.48
N CYS A 300 0.07 52.96 -16.30
CA CYS A 300 -0.73 51.77 -16.54
C CYS A 300 -0.70 51.34 -18.01
N GLU A 301 -0.80 52.29 -18.94
CA GLU A 301 -0.69 52.05 -20.39
C GLU A 301 0.68 51.45 -20.74
N VAL A 302 1.76 52.15 -20.39
CA VAL A 302 3.13 51.75 -20.74
C VAL A 302 3.50 50.36 -20.21
N LEU A 303 3.18 50.06 -18.94
CA LEU A 303 3.54 48.78 -18.34
C LEU A 303 2.66 47.62 -18.84
N THR A 304 1.41 47.90 -19.21
CA THR A 304 0.54 46.88 -19.82
C THR A 304 1.03 46.54 -21.22
N ASP A 305 1.35 47.54 -22.05
CA ASP A 305 1.91 47.36 -23.39
C ASP A 305 3.23 46.58 -23.36
N LEU A 306 4.10 46.90 -22.40
CA LEU A 306 5.36 46.19 -22.17
C LEU A 306 5.12 44.71 -21.86
N ALA A 307 4.11 44.40 -21.04
CA ALA A 307 3.77 43.03 -20.69
C ALA A 307 3.19 42.27 -21.89
N VAL A 308 2.32 42.91 -22.67
CA VAL A 308 1.72 42.33 -23.90
C VAL A 308 2.80 42.07 -24.96
N ALA A 309 3.83 42.92 -25.06
CA ALA A 309 4.94 42.73 -25.98
C ALA A 309 5.90 41.60 -25.58
N HIS A 310 5.79 41.04 -24.37
CA HIS A 310 6.67 39.97 -23.91
C HIS A 310 6.24 38.61 -24.48
N GLN A 311 7.10 37.95 -25.25
CA GLN A 311 6.76 36.74 -26.01
C GLN A 311 6.21 35.58 -25.17
N GLU A 312 6.63 35.45 -23.91
CA GLU A 312 6.22 34.36 -23.02
C GLU A 312 5.11 34.74 -22.02
N VAL A 313 4.58 35.96 -22.12
CA VAL A 313 3.39 36.38 -21.39
C VAL A 313 2.17 36.04 -22.24
N CYS A 314 1.18 35.39 -21.61
CA CYS A 314 -0.07 35.07 -22.26
C CYS A 314 -0.86 36.33 -22.58
N ILE A 315 -1.40 36.42 -23.80
CA ILE A 315 -2.31 37.48 -24.22
C ILE A 315 -3.72 37.26 -23.66
N ASP A 316 -4.11 35.99 -23.48
CA ASP A 316 -5.37 35.60 -22.83
C ASP A 316 -5.07 34.66 -21.66
N PRO A 317 -5.39 35.00 -20.40
CA PRO A 317 -5.96 36.27 -19.95
C PRO A 317 -5.01 37.46 -20.12
N GLU A 318 -5.58 38.63 -20.40
CA GLU A 318 -4.80 39.86 -20.66
C GLU A 318 -4.01 40.33 -19.43
N PRO A 319 -2.75 40.76 -19.61
CA PRO A 319 -1.99 41.48 -18.59
C PRO A 319 -2.75 42.70 -18.10
N ARG A 320 -2.64 43.00 -16.80
CA ARG A 320 -3.31 44.19 -16.25
C ARG A 320 -2.61 44.75 -15.03
N MET A 321 -2.66 46.06 -14.93
CA MET A 321 -2.20 46.80 -13.77
C MET A 321 -3.29 46.90 -12.71
N ARG A 322 -2.90 46.81 -11.44
CA ARG A 322 -3.77 47.08 -10.29
C ARG A 322 -3.05 47.90 -9.24
N LEU A 323 -3.62 49.05 -8.89
CA LEU A 323 -3.25 49.78 -7.69
C LEU A 323 -3.55 48.91 -6.46
N ARG A 324 -2.55 48.75 -5.59
CA ARG A 324 -2.68 48.00 -4.32
C ARG A 324 -2.86 48.91 -3.13
N GLY A 325 -2.27 50.10 -3.16
CA GLY A 325 -2.42 51.07 -2.12
C GLY A 325 -1.38 52.18 -2.21
N PHE A 326 -1.31 52.93 -1.12
CA PHE A 326 -0.42 54.07 -0.94
C PHE A 326 0.58 53.70 0.16
N GLY A 327 1.85 53.51 -0.23
CA GLY A 327 2.97 53.20 0.66
C GLY A 327 3.58 54.46 1.28
N ALA A 328 4.55 54.29 2.18
CA ALA A 328 5.16 55.40 2.92
C ALA A 328 5.88 56.44 2.01
N SER A 329 6.43 55.99 0.87
CA SER A 329 7.10 56.86 -0.10
C SER A 329 6.75 56.53 -1.56
N SER A 330 5.79 55.61 -1.78
CA SER A 330 5.42 55.09 -3.11
C SER A 330 3.91 54.95 -3.27
N VAL A 331 3.46 54.99 -4.51
CA VAL A 331 2.17 54.44 -4.94
C VAL A 331 2.42 53.03 -5.44
N ASP A 332 1.78 52.03 -4.83
CA ASP A 332 2.10 50.62 -5.04
C ASP A 332 1.13 49.98 -6.04
N PHE A 333 1.69 49.33 -7.07
CA PHE A 333 0.97 48.61 -8.10
C PHE A 333 1.44 47.15 -8.20
N ASP A 334 0.55 46.30 -8.69
CA ASP A 334 0.91 44.99 -9.23
C ASP A 334 0.62 44.95 -10.72
N LEU A 335 1.64 44.62 -11.51
CA LEU A 335 1.47 44.13 -12.87
C LEU A 335 1.14 42.64 -12.81
N LEU A 336 -0.10 42.29 -13.13
CA LEU A 336 -0.59 40.92 -13.16
C LEU A 336 -0.42 40.36 -14.57
N VAL A 337 0.43 39.34 -14.71
CA VAL A 337 0.68 38.64 -15.98
C VAL A 337 0.34 37.17 -15.85
N TRP A 338 0.04 36.52 -16.97
CA TRP A 338 -0.14 35.07 -17.03
C TRP A 338 1.02 34.45 -17.82
N ILE A 339 1.58 33.35 -17.31
CA ILE A 339 2.65 32.59 -17.95
C ILE A 339 2.17 31.17 -18.25
N GLU A 340 2.70 30.52 -19.27
CA GLU A 340 2.24 29.19 -19.70
C GLU A 340 2.55 28.08 -18.69
N HIS A 341 3.73 28.14 -18.06
CA HIS A 341 4.21 27.11 -17.15
C HIS A 341 4.68 27.72 -15.81
N PRO A 342 4.30 27.16 -14.64
CA PRO A 342 4.65 27.71 -13.31
C PRO A 342 6.15 27.77 -12.98
N GLU A 343 6.87 26.71 -13.26
CA GLU A 343 7.74 26.79 -14.41
C GLU A 343 8.72 27.99 -14.46
N TYR A 344 8.43 28.83 -15.45
CA TYR A 344 9.21 29.97 -15.88
C TYR A 344 9.07 31.20 -14.97
N LYS A 345 8.27 31.14 -13.91
CA LYS A 345 7.98 32.27 -12.99
C LYS A 345 9.25 33.05 -12.64
N GLY A 346 10.30 32.38 -12.16
CA GLY A 346 11.53 33.07 -11.74
C GLY A 346 12.22 33.84 -12.88
N ARG A 347 12.36 33.21 -14.05
CA ARG A 347 13.03 33.81 -15.21
C ARG A 347 12.20 34.95 -15.82
N ILE A 348 10.90 34.72 -16.05
CA ILE A 348 10.00 35.74 -16.62
C ILE A 348 9.85 36.92 -15.65
N SER A 349 9.74 36.67 -14.34
CA SER A 349 9.74 37.76 -13.35
C SER A 349 11.01 38.60 -13.45
N HIS A 350 12.18 37.97 -13.53
CA HIS A 350 13.44 38.69 -13.69
C HIS A 350 13.47 39.55 -14.97
N GLU A 351 13.08 38.98 -16.11
CA GLU A 351 13.04 39.68 -17.39
C GLU A 351 12.07 40.86 -17.37
N LEU A 352 10.88 40.70 -16.79
CA LEU A 352 9.91 41.78 -16.61
C LEU A 352 10.44 42.86 -15.68
N TYR A 353 11.02 42.53 -14.52
CA TYR A 353 11.62 43.52 -13.62
C TYR A 353 12.69 44.35 -14.31
N MET A 354 13.58 43.71 -15.09
CA MET A 354 14.63 44.40 -15.83
C MET A 354 14.08 45.31 -16.93
N ARG A 355 13.03 44.89 -17.64
CA ARG A 355 12.37 45.72 -18.66
C ARG A 355 11.63 46.90 -18.04
N ILE A 356 10.85 46.66 -16.98
CA ILE A 356 10.14 47.70 -16.24
C ILE A 356 11.12 48.78 -15.77
N TYR A 357 12.23 48.38 -15.16
CA TYR A 357 13.25 49.34 -14.70
C TYR A 357 13.76 50.25 -15.82
N LYS A 358 14.05 49.69 -17.00
CA LYS A 358 14.53 50.47 -18.16
C LYS A 358 13.44 51.41 -18.69
N THR A 359 12.23 50.90 -18.89
CA THR A 359 11.12 51.67 -19.46
C THR A 359 10.68 52.80 -18.54
N LEU A 360 10.66 52.60 -17.22
CA LEU A 360 10.40 53.70 -16.28
C LEU A 360 11.46 54.80 -16.38
N GLY A 361 12.73 54.44 -16.57
CA GLY A 361 13.81 55.41 -16.80
C GLY A 361 13.66 56.18 -18.13
N GLU A 362 13.24 55.50 -19.20
CA GLU A 362 13.00 56.10 -20.53
C GLU A 362 11.83 57.08 -20.54
N GLU A 363 10.74 56.76 -19.81
CA GLU A 363 9.57 57.64 -19.67
C GLU A 363 9.74 58.71 -18.57
N GLY A 364 10.89 58.74 -17.89
CA GLY A 364 11.17 59.71 -16.83
C GLY A 364 10.34 59.51 -15.55
N ILE A 365 9.82 58.30 -15.33
CA ILE A 365 9.04 57.94 -14.15
C ILE A 365 9.98 57.60 -12.99
N GLU A 366 9.91 58.37 -11.90
CA GLU A 366 10.75 58.18 -10.73
C GLU A 366 10.35 56.93 -9.94
N ILE A 367 11.31 56.00 -9.78
CA ILE A 367 11.22 54.91 -8.80
C ILE A 367 11.63 55.48 -7.43
N PRO A 368 10.74 55.53 -6.45
CA PRO A 368 10.99 56.25 -5.21
C PRO A 368 12.00 55.48 -4.35
N TYR A 369 12.94 56.23 -3.78
CA TYR A 369 13.71 55.79 -2.63
C TYR A 369 12.98 56.16 -1.34
N SER A 370 13.34 55.56 -0.21
CA SER A 370 12.77 55.94 1.08
C SER A 370 13.09 57.42 1.37
N LYS A 371 12.06 58.27 1.42
CA LYS A 371 12.19 59.70 1.75
C LYS A 371 11.83 59.91 3.23
N GLN A 372 12.60 60.72 3.94
CA GLN A 372 12.31 61.15 5.31
C GLN A 372 12.35 62.65 5.38
N ASP A 373 11.22 63.26 5.73
CA ASP A 373 11.15 64.68 6.01
C ASP A 373 11.50 64.91 7.48
N LEU A 374 12.53 65.71 7.72
CA LEU A 374 12.99 66.06 9.06
C LEU A 374 12.55 67.49 9.40
N TYR A 375 11.72 67.61 10.43
CA TYR A 375 11.42 68.91 11.02
C TYR A 375 12.42 69.21 12.14
N ILE A 376 13.41 70.07 11.85
CA ILE A 376 14.42 70.50 12.83
C ILE A 376 13.86 71.67 13.63
N LYS A 377 13.62 71.46 14.94
CA LYS A 377 13.05 72.47 15.83
C LYS A 377 14.02 73.60 16.17
N GLU A 378 15.30 73.29 16.31
CA GLU A 378 16.37 74.24 16.66
C GLU A 378 17.72 73.68 16.17
N LEU A 379 18.57 74.55 15.61
CA LEU A 379 19.94 74.20 15.21
C LEU A 379 20.87 74.40 16.43
N PRO A 380 21.91 73.58 16.60
CA PRO A 380 22.88 73.79 17.67
C PRO A 380 23.60 75.14 17.50
N ASP A 381 23.82 75.85 18.61
CA ASP A 381 24.57 77.10 18.61
C ASP A 381 26.01 76.83 18.14
N ASN A 382 26.44 77.52 17.08
CA ASN A 382 27.81 77.50 16.58
C ASN A 382 28.73 78.15 17.63
N SER A 383 29.37 77.33 18.48
CA SER A 383 30.42 77.74 19.41
C SER A 383 31.78 77.85 18.74
#